data_AF-A0A3D0CAU5-F1
#
_entry.id   AF-A0A3D0CAU5-F1
#
_cell.length_a   1.000
_cell.length_b   1.000
_cell.length_c   1.000
_cell.angle_alpha   90.00
_cell.angle_beta   90.00
_cell.angle_gamma   90.00
#
_symmetry.space_group_name_H-M   'P 1'
#
loop_
_entity.id
_entity.type
_entity.pdbx_description
1 polymer ?
#
loop_
_entity_poly.entity_id
_entity_poly.type
_entity_poly.pdbx_seq_one_letter_code
_entity_poly.pdbx_strand_id
1 'polypeptide(L)' 'LHYNFVDAVVGQEPRIRPLISQVTSLSFEFYDGSKWQKEWSGKTLPQAIAIEIDTRDYGLIRRQFLMAGDLGADGD' A
#
# COMPACT_ATOMS: atom_id res chain seq x y z
N LEU A 1 -2.79 -0.81 -12.26
CA LEU A 1 -2.44 0.37 -13.07
C LEU A 1 -0.98 0.70 -12.81
N HIS A 2 -0.16 0.98 -13.81
CA HIS A 2 1.18 1.53 -13.57
C HIS A 2 1.66 2.36 -14.76
N TYR A 3 2.57 3.30 -14.47
CA TYR A 3 3.36 4.05 -15.43
C TYR A 3 4.81 3.56 -15.36
N ASN A 4 5.58 3.73 -16.44
CA ASN A 4 7.00 3.38 -16.45
C ASN A 4 7.87 4.45 -15.78
N PHE A 5 7.36 5.69 -15.69
CA PHE A 5 8.06 6.84 -15.13
C PHE A 5 7.20 7.48 -14.04
N VAL A 6 7.85 8.09 -13.04
CA VAL A 6 7.18 8.77 -11.93
C VAL A 6 6.40 10.00 -12.41
N ASP A 7 6.96 10.72 -13.38
CA ASP A 7 6.31 11.81 -14.07
C ASP A 7 5.74 11.30 -15.40
N ALA A 8 4.51 10.80 -15.35
CA ALA A 8 3.80 10.40 -16.55
C ALA A 8 3.55 11.63 -17.44
N VAL A 9 3.81 11.51 -18.75
CA VAL A 9 3.48 12.56 -19.72
C VAL A 9 1.96 12.75 -19.73
N VAL A 10 1.49 13.99 -19.76
CA VAL A 10 0.05 14.30 -19.81
C VAL A 10 -0.59 13.57 -20.99
N GLY A 11 -1.65 12.80 -20.73
CA GLY A 11 -2.35 12.00 -21.76
C GLY A 11 -1.76 10.61 -22.01
N GLN A 12 -0.71 10.20 -21.29
CA GLN A 12 -0.24 8.83 -21.34
C GLN A 12 -1.26 7.89 -20.68
N GLU A 13 -1.73 6.90 -21.43
CA GLU A 13 -2.58 5.85 -20.88
C GLU A 13 -1.73 4.89 -20.03
N PRO A 14 -2.18 4.56 -18.81
CA PRO A 14 -1.48 3.62 -17.94
C PRO A 14 -1.66 2.18 -18.38
N ARG A 15 -0.72 1.33 -17.97
CA ARG A 15 -0.78 -0.11 -18.24
C ARG A 15 -1.64 -0.84 -17.20
N ILE A 16 -2.66 -1.56 -17.67
CA ILE A 16 -3.57 -2.37 -16.84
C ILE A 16 -3.16 -3.85 -16.92
N ARG A 17 -3.04 -4.50 -15.76
CA ARG A 17 -2.76 -5.93 -15.63
C ARG A 17 -3.64 -6.51 -14.51
N PRO A 18 -4.60 -7.41 -14.80
CA PRO A 18 -5.31 -8.16 -13.78
C PRO A 18 -4.33 -9.04 -12.99
N LEU A 19 -4.42 -9.03 -11.66
CA LEU A 19 -3.51 -9.79 -10.78
C LEU A 19 -4.22 -10.91 -10.01
N ILE A 20 -5.39 -10.62 -9.45
CA ILE A 20 -6.16 -11.53 -8.61
C ILE A 20 -7.63 -11.38 -9.01
N SER A 21 -8.36 -12.50 -9.09
CA SER A 21 -9.80 -12.53 -9.39
C SER A 21 -10.63 -12.64 -8.10
N GLN A 22 -11.94 -12.44 -8.21
CA GLN A 22 -12.91 -12.63 -7.11
C GLN A 22 -12.74 -11.73 -5.87
N VAL A 23 -12.00 -10.64 -5.99
CA VAL A 23 -11.88 -9.60 -4.95
C VAL A 23 -13.22 -8.91 -4.74
N THR A 24 -13.66 -8.81 -3.49
CA THR A 24 -14.88 -8.11 -3.05
C THR A 24 -14.57 -6.80 -2.34
N SER A 25 -13.41 -6.71 -1.68
CA SER A 25 -12.96 -5.50 -0.98
C SER A 25 -11.43 -5.38 -1.05
N LEU A 26 -10.95 -4.14 -1.00
CA LEU A 26 -9.54 -3.80 -0.86
C LEU A 26 -9.43 -2.62 0.11
N SER A 27 -8.71 -2.82 1.22
CA SER A 27 -8.44 -1.79 2.21
C SER A 27 -6.95 -1.72 2.53
N PHE A 28 -6.55 -0.56 3.03
CA PHE A 28 -5.17 -0.29 3.44
C PHE A 28 -5.17 0.21 4.87
N GLU A 29 -4.15 -0.19 5.62
CA GLU A 29 -3.80 0.45 6.86
C GLU A 29 -2.33 0.83 6.86
N PHE A 30 -2.02 1.88 7.58
CA PHE A 30 -0.71 2.49 7.64
C PHE A 30 -0.26 2.50 9.11
N TYR A 31 0.96 2.06 9.38
CA TYR A 31 1.52 2.04 10.72
C TYR A 31 2.37 3.28 10.96
N ASP A 32 2.03 4.05 12.00
CA ASP A 32 2.75 5.28 12.37
C ASP A 32 3.96 5.05 13.29
N GLY A 33 4.29 3.80 13.59
CA GLY A 33 5.28 3.41 14.62
C GLY A 33 4.66 3.09 15.97
N SER A 34 3.36 3.34 16.14
CA SER A 34 2.61 3.05 17.37
C SER A 34 1.32 2.27 17.08
N LYS A 35 0.52 2.73 16.12
CA LYS A 35 -0.80 2.17 15.79
C LYS A 35 -1.06 2.09 14.29
N TRP A 36 -2.01 1.22 13.94
CA TRP A 36 -2.56 1.14 12.59
C TRP A 36 -3.68 2.16 12.40
N GLN A 37 -3.68 2.83 11.24
CA GLN A 37 -4.68 3.82 10.86
C GLN A 37 -5.10 3.67 9.40
N LYS A 38 -6.35 4.00 9.09
CA LYS A 38 -6.95 3.84 7.75
C LYS A 38 -6.59 4.95 6.76
N GLU A 39 -6.17 6.09 7.27
CA GLU A 39 -5.73 7.23 6.49
C GLU A 39 -4.31 7.62 6.91
N TRP A 40 -3.52 8.10 5.96
CA TRP A 40 -2.17 8.57 6.21
C TRP A 40 -2.04 10.04 5.83
N SER A 41 -1.73 10.88 6.82
CA SER A 41 -1.47 12.32 6.67
C SER A 41 -0.05 12.73 7.03
N GLY A 42 0.83 11.74 7.28
CA GLY A 42 2.23 11.96 7.59
C GLY A 42 3.00 12.58 6.42
N LYS A 43 4.00 13.41 6.74
CA LYS A 43 4.90 14.00 5.73
C LYS A 43 5.92 12.98 5.19
N THR A 44 6.23 11.97 5.99
CA THR A 44 7.09 10.84 5.64
C THR A 44 6.23 9.61 5.32
N LEU A 45 6.86 8.57 4.78
CA LEU A 45 6.20 7.29 4.58
C LEU A 45 5.86 6.66 5.96
N PRO A 46 4.78 5.86 6.04
CA PRO A 46 4.53 5.05 7.23
C PRO A 46 5.62 4.00 7.39
N GLN A 47 5.86 3.53 8.61
CA GLN A 47 6.87 2.50 8.88
C GLN A 47 6.46 1.12 8.31
N ALA A 48 5.15 0.88 8.18
CA ALA A 48 4.61 -0.30 7.54
C ALA A 48 3.27 -0.03 6.86
N ILE A 49 2.94 -0.84 5.85
CA ILE A 49 1.63 -0.84 5.18
C ILE A 49 1.04 -2.24 5.30
N ALA A 50 -0.23 -2.31 5.68
CA ALA A 50 -1.03 -3.51 5.58
C ALA A 50 -1.99 -3.39 4.39
N ILE A 51 -2.05 -4.44 3.59
CA ILE A 51 -3.01 -4.59 2.51
C ILE A 51 -3.95 -5.71 2.92
N GLU A 52 -5.24 -5.39 2.94
CA GLU A 52 -6.32 -6.33 3.21
C GLU A 52 -7.14 -6.51 1.93
N ILE A 53 -7.29 -7.77 1.54
CA ILE A 53 -8.03 -8.16 0.34
C ILE A 53 -9.07 -9.17 0.78
N ASP A 54 -10.35 -8.81 0.69
CA ASP A 54 -11.43 -9.78 0.81
C ASP A 54 -11.66 -10.44 -0.54
N THR A 55 -11.68 -11.76 -0.54
CA THR A 55 -11.91 -12.58 -1.72
C THR A 55 -13.05 -13.56 -1.45
N ARG A 56 -13.84 -13.90 -2.48
CA ARG A 56 -14.95 -14.86 -2.32
C ARG A 56 -14.47 -16.28 -2.05
N ASP A 57 -13.29 -16.63 -2.54
CA ASP A 57 -12.72 -17.97 -2.53
C ASP A 57 -11.78 -18.22 -1.34
N TYR A 58 -11.04 -17.19 -0.88
CA TYR A 58 -10.09 -17.34 0.23
C TYR A 58 -10.44 -16.52 1.48
N GLY A 59 -11.49 -15.71 1.44
CA GLY A 59 -11.83 -14.80 2.53
C GLY A 59 -10.83 -13.65 2.64
N LEU A 60 -10.58 -13.21 3.88
CA LEU A 60 -9.70 -12.08 4.17
C LEU A 60 -8.22 -12.50 4.10
N ILE A 61 -7.49 -11.87 3.18
CA ILE A 61 -6.03 -11.97 3.09
C ILE A 61 -5.43 -10.66 3.60
N ARG A 62 -4.63 -10.72 4.67
CA ARG A 62 -3.86 -9.58 5.19
C ARG A 62 -2.37 -9.78 4.95
N ARG A 63 -1.72 -8.81 4.30
CA ARG A 63 -0.27 -8.79 4.06
C ARG A 63 0.33 -7.50 4.60
N GLN A 64 1.37 -7.62 5.41
CA GLN A 64 2.08 -6.48 6.00
C GLN A 64 3.48 -6.36 5.39
N PHE A 65 3.87 -5.13 5.07
CA PHE A 65 5.16 -4.81 4.48
C PHE A 65 5.81 -3.69 5.31
N LEU A 66 7.05 -3.92 5.73
CA LEU A 66 7.89 -2.86 6.29
C LEU A 66 8.31 -1.92 5.17
N MET A 67 8.30 -0.63 5.45
CA MET A 67 8.66 0.41 4.50
C MET A 67 10.04 0.95 4.83
N ALA A 68 10.87 1.18 3.81
CA ALA A 68 12.21 1.75 3.97
C ALA A 68 12.20 3.27 4.23
N GLY A 69 11.06 3.85 4.60
CA GLY A 69 10.87 5.29 4.73
C GLY A 69 10.80 5.71 6.19
N ASP A 70 11.80 6.47 6.61
CA ASP A 70 12.07 6.91 7.98
C ASP A 70 12.45 5.75 8.92
N LEU A 71 13.67 5.25 8.73
CA LEU A 71 14.47 4.66 9.81
C LEU A 71 14.70 5.77 10.85
N GLY A 72 13.68 6.07 11.65
CA GLY A 72 13.83 6.97 12.78
C GLY A 72 14.97 6.44 13.62
N ALA A 73 16.09 7.16 13.61
CA ALA A 73 17.31 6.97 14.38
C ALA A 73 17.19 5.85 15.43
N ASP A 74 17.61 4.63 15.05
CA ASP A 74 18.09 3.70 16.06
C ASP A 74 19.24 4.43 16.74
N GLY A 75 18.98 4.91 17.95
CA GLY A 75 19.90 5.75 18.71
C GLY A 75 21.24 5.05 18.92
N ASP A 76 22.30 5.71 18.46
CA ASP A 76 23.64 5.64 19.05
C ASP A 76 23.92 6.99 19.72
#